data_AF-A0AA88LXE3-F1
#
_entry.id   AF-A0AA88LXE3-F1
#
_cell.length_a   1.000
_cell.length_b   1.000
_cell.length_c   1.000
_cell.angle_alpha   90.00
_cell.angle_beta   90.00
_cell.angle_gamma   90.00
#
_symmetry.space_group_name_H-M   'P 1'
#
loop_
_entity.id
_entity.type
_entity.pdbx_description
1 polymer ?
#
loop_
_entity_poly.entity_id
_entity_poly.type
_entity_poly.pdbx_seq_one_letter_code
_entity_poly.pdbx_strand_id
1 'polypeptide(L)'
;MATSPLPFLDNTDSLKLKVENRIRNIFVTQSEGTRHREDKNVNNIPVVTETSSRVLETGVNTLQKTLVLKKQGELDEVDKQLTLKRQEFKSKIEDLAQRRSELEIKQQQTRERVMKFEKFVAENEIKRRQALKKYETARDQNILKQKEIQELTEQLKQLRTRQQVLKERIAKYKIYEVYLMKTLYYLPGINLDSGSESLVMPIIRRHDTLSTTKQELLQHLGDLEEEMEQSQKQLQTMRQEHSIKKLMANKELSELQSELETIKEKNNQAEVNLLLEQGVSREKVEEVGQLLMAINNLAELCYLPAYGPLENMNVLTMMDMVKEYILDKADTERRARRLMQAKSALTNRTALTDKRRRQSRKSIDSKSLIQS
;
A
#
# COMPACT_ATOMS: atom_id res chain seq x y z
N MET A 1 27.35 17.45 -47.09
CA MET A 1 26.85 18.16 -48.28
C MET A 1 25.34 18.06 -48.30
N ALA A 2 24.68 19.21 -48.48
CA ALA A 2 23.24 19.44 -48.70
C ALA A 2 22.26 19.08 -47.56
N THR A 3 22.22 19.96 -46.56
CA THR A 3 21.06 20.27 -45.71
C THR A 3 20.06 21.11 -46.49
N SER A 4 18.79 20.70 -46.56
CA SER A 4 17.68 21.53 -47.07
C SER A 4 17.03 22.31 -45.92
N PRO A 5 16.83 23.63 -46.04
CA PRO A 5 16.31 24.46 -44.97
C PRO A 5 14.76 24.53 -44.98
N LEU A 6 14.19 24.67 -43.78
CA LEU A 6 12.82 25.13 -43.55
C LEU A 6 12.67 26.59 -44.03
N PRO A 7 11.50 27.00 -44.56
CA PRO A 7 11.23 28.41 -44.79
C PRO A 7 10.78 29.10 -43.49
N PHE A 8 11.31 30.32 -43.40
CA PHE A 8 11.17 31.36 -42.41
C PHE A 8 9.75 31.95 -42.39
N LEU A 9 9.35 32.43 -41.21
CA LEU A 9 8.18 33.28 -40.98
C LEU A 9 8.32 34.62 -41.71
N ASP A 10 7.23 35.10 -42.29
CA ASP A 10 7.08 36.52 -42.59
C ASP A 10 5.70 37.04 -42.15
N ASN A 11 5.72 38.33 -41.87
CA ASN A 11 4.94 39.03 -40.88
C ASN A 11 3.57 39.55 -41.38
N THR A 12 2.75 39.91 -40.38
CA THR A 12 1.74 40.99 -40.40
C THR A 12 0.60 40.90 -41.42
N ASP A 13 -0.61 40.65 -40.90
CA ASP A 13 -1.70 41.60 -41.11
C ASP A 13 -2.73 41.55 -39.98
N SER A 14 -2.92 42.72 -39.39
CA SER A 14 -3.92 43.03 -38.38
C SER A 14 -5.33 42.95 -38.98
N LEU A 15 -6.19 42.06 -38.49
CA LEU A 15 -7.62 42.13 -38.75
C LEU A 15 -8.38 42.47 -37.46
N LYS A 16 -8.72 43.76 -37.40
CA LYS A 16 -9.62 44.39 -36.43
C LYS A 16 -10.99 43.70 -36.43
N LEU A 17 -11.46 43.37 -35.23
CA LEU A 17 -12.88 43.13 -34.95
C LEU A 17 -13.71 44.35 -35.39
N LYS A 18 -14.68 44.14 -36.28
CA LYS A 18 -15.87 44.98 -36.42
C LYS A 18 -17.09 44.11 -36.18
N VAL A 19 -17.57 44.14 -34.94
CA VAL A 19 -18.90 43.65 -34.58
C VAL A 19 -19.89 44.73 -35.01
N GLU A 20 -20.60 44.53 -36.11
CA GLU A 20 -21.76 45.35 -36.45
C GLU A 20 -23.02 44.73 -35.85
N ASN A 21 -23.40 45.24 -34.69
CA ASN A 21 -24.74 45.07 -34.12
C ASN A 21 -25.75 45.79 -35.02
N ARG A 22 -26.55 45.04 -35.78
CA ARG A 22 -27.76 45.59 -36.42
C ARG A 22 -28.96 45.45 -35.47
N ILE A 23 -29.08 46.43 -34.57
CA ILE A 23 -30.36 46.79 -33.96
C ILE A 23 -31.19 47.47 -35.05
N ARG A 24 -32.41 46.99 -35.31
CA ARG A 24 -33.44 47.74 -36.04
C ARG A 24 -34.71 47.78 -35.19
N ASN A 25 -34.83 48.86 -34.42
CA ASN A 25 -36.11 49.44 -34.06
C ASN A 25 -36.18 50.82 -34.72
N ILE A 26 -37.16 51.04 -35.60
CA ILE A 26 -37.66 52.39 -35.94
C ILE A 26 -39.19 52.27 -36.10
N PHE A 27 -39.91 53.12 -35.38
CA PHE A 27 -41.37 53.25 -35.33
C PHE A 27 -41.95 54.11 -36.48
N VAL A 28 -43.32 54.17 -36.53
CA VAL A 28 -44.21 55.25 -37.04
C VAL A 28 -44.51 55.18 -38.57
N THR A 29 -45.72 55.25 -39.17
CA THR A 29 -47.10 55.75 -38.88
C THR A 29 -48.11 55.29 -39.97
N GLN A 30 -49.42 55.28 -39.63
CA GLN A 30 -50.63 55.49 -40.49
C GLN A 30 -50.97 54.40 -41.54
N SER A 31 -52.21 54.03 -41.88
CA SER A 31 -53.58 54.49 -41.59
C SER A 31 -54.60 53.50 -42.21
N GLU A 32 -55.82 53.50 -41.67
CA GLU A 32 -57.12 53.14 -42.29
C GLU A 32 -57.43 51.71 -42.75
N GLY A 33 -58.67 51.28 -42.45
CA GLY A 33 -59.38 50.33 -43.31
C GLY A 33 -60.24 49.26 -42.63
N THR A 34 -61.33 49.67 -41.96
CA THR A 34 -62.69 49.06 -42.05
C THR A 34 -62.85 47.53 -42.23
N ARG A 35 -63.45 46.83 -41.25
CA ARG A 35 -64.91 46.52 -41.16
C ARG A 35 -65.23 45.32 -40.24
N HIS A 36 -66.27 45.57 -39.46
CA HIS A 36 -67.38 44.69 -39.05
C HIS A 36 -67.27 43.65 -37.92
N ARG A 37 -68.08 43.96 -36.89
CA ARG A 37 -69.08 43.11 -36.19
C ARG A 37 -68.49 42.01 -35.30
N GLU A 38 -68.86 41.84 -34.03
CA GLU A 38 -70.11 42.16 -33.32
C GLU A 38 -69.79 42.18 -31.80
N ASP A 39 -70.32 43.18 -31.10
CA ASP A 39 -70.40 43.20 -29.64
C ASP A 39 -71.42 42.17 -29.15
N LYS A 40 -71.00 41.23 -28.30
CA LYS A 40 -71.89 40.54 -27.37
C LYS A 40 -71.23 40.38 -26.01
N ASN A 41 -71.74 41.17 -25.07
CA ASN A 41 -71.80 40.98 -23.61
C ASN A 41 -70.65 40.21 -22.96
N VAL A 42 -69.71 40.95 -22.40
CA VAL A 42 -68.95 40.49 -21.23
C VAL A 42 -69.42 41.28 -20.02
N ASN A 43 -70.04 40.58 -19.07
CA ASN A 43 -70.34 41.09 -17.74
C ASN A 43 -69.05 41.64 -17.11
N ASN A 44 -69.05 42.93 -16.78
CA ASN A 44 -68.02 43.54 -15.94
C ASN A 44 -68.12 42.92 -14.53
N ILE A 45 -67.34 41.88 -14.26
CA ILE A 45 -67.00 41.46 -12.91
C ILE A 45 -65.99 42.51 -12.40
N PRO A 46 -66.23 43.18 -11.27
CA PRO A 46 -65.31 44.19 -10.77
C PRO A 46 -64.02 43.50 -10.32
N VAL A 47 -62.93 43.77 -11.06
CA VAL A 47 -61.58 43.37 -10.67
C VAL A 47 -61.15 44.28 -9.53
N VAL A 48 -61.12 43.72 -8.32
CA VAL A 48 -60.58 44.39 -7.13
C VAL A 48 -59.07 44.58 -7.34
N THR A 49 -58.65 45.81 -7.61
CA THR A 49 -57.26 46.24 -7.80
C THR A 49 -56.54 46.55 -6.48
N GLU A 50 -56.92 45.87 -5.40
CA GLU A 50 -56.32 46.10 -4.08
C GLU A 50 -55.20 45.11 -3.77
N THR A 51 -54.06 45.65 -3.36
CA THR A 51 -52.89 44.94 -2.83
C THR A 51 -53.28 44.01 -1.68
N SER A 52 -52.78 42.78 -1.74
CA SER A 52 -53.04 41.64 -0.84
C SER A 52 -53.02 41.95 0.66
N SER A 53 -52.25 42.95 1.09
CA SER A 53 -52.13 43.36 2.49
C SER A 53 -53.34 44.13 3.04
N ARG A 54 -54.13 44.84 2.22
CA ARG A 54 -55.26 45.69 2.71
C ARG A 54 -56.60 44.96 2.82
N VAL A 55 -56.74 43.80 2.19
CA VAL A 55 -58.00 43.01 2.20
C VAL A 55 -58.07 42.08 3.42
N LEU A 56 -56.95 41.79 4.08
CA LEU A 56 -56.89 40.91 5.26
C LEU A 56 -57.43 41.58 6.53
N GLU A 57 -57.45 42.91 6.61
CA GLU A 57 -57.87 43.64 7.81
C GLU A 57 -59.38 43.92 7.90
N THR A 58 -60.12 43.86 6.78
CA THR A 58 -61.59 44.04 6.77
C THR A 58 -62.29 42.73 6.39
N GLY A 59 -62.64 41.88 7.36
CA GLY A 59 -63.15 40.55 7.01
C GLY A 59 -63.85 39.74 8.10
N VAL A 60 -64.77 40.32 8.88
CA VAL A 60 -65.75 39.50 9.64
C VAL A 60 -66.89 39.01 8.72
N ASN A 61 -67.08 39.56 7.51
CA ASN A 61 -68.18 39.20 6.59
C ASN A 61 -67.78 38.94 5.12
N THR A 62 -66.53 38.60 4.81
CA THR A 62 -66.17 38.09 3.48
C THR A 62 -66.53 36.61 3.38
N LEU A 63 -67.49 36.25 2.54
CA LEU A 63 -67.86 34.86 2.23
C LEU A 63 -66.58 34.05 1.95
N GLN A 64 -66.37 32.94 2.66
CA GLN A 64 -65.21 32.05 2.55
C GLN A 64 -64.81 31.76 1.09
N LYS A 65 -65.81 31.73 0.20
CA LYS A 65 -65.69 31.57 -1.25
C LYS A 65 -64.78 32.63 -1.92
N THR A 66 -64.82 33.90 -1.53
CA THR A 66 -64.00 34.97 -2.14
C THR A 66 -62.55 34.93 -1.68
N LEU A 67 -62.30 34.56 -0.41
CA LEU A 67 -60.96 34.34 0.12
C LEU A 67 -60.30 33.13 -0.55
N VAL A 68 -61.06 32.05 -0.75
CA VAL A 68 -60.64 30.85 -1.50
C VAL A 68 -60.27 31.21 -2.94
N LEU A 69 -61.07 32.02 -3.64
CA LEU A 69 -60.76 32.45 -5.00
C LEU A 69 -59.49 33.32 -5.11
N LYS A 70 -59.23 34.20 -4.13
CA LYS A 70 -57.97 34.99 -4.10
C LYS A 70 -56.76 34.11 -3.82
N LYS A 71 -56.88 33.16 -2.89
CA LYS A 71 -55.84 32.16 -2.64
C LYS A 71 -55.60 31.26 -3.84
N GLN A 72 -56.65 30.93 -4.61
CA GLN A 72 -56.53 30.22 -5.88
C GLN A 72 -55.72 31.03 -6.90
N GLY A 73 -55.97 32.33 -7.03
CA GLY A 73 -55.21 33.19 -7.95
C GLY A 73 -53.73 33.35 -7.56
N GLU A 74 -53.43 33.54 -6.27
CA GLU A 74 -52.04 33.55 -5.76
C GLU A 74 -51.34 32.20 -6.01
N LEU A 75 -52.07 31.09 -5.83
CA LEU A 75 -51.56 29.73 -6.07
C LEU A 75 -51.29 29.51 -7.56
N ASP A 76 -52.19 29.94 -8.45
CA ASP A 76 -52.01 29.87 -9.90
C ASP A 76 -50.81 30.74 -10.39
N GLU A 77 -50.57 31.90 -9.77
CA GLU A 77 -49.42 32.75 -10.09
C GLU A 77 -48.11 32.15 -9.60
N VAL A 78 -48.08 31.58 -8.39
CA VAL A 78 -46.95 30.80 -7.88
C VAL A 78 -46.70 29.57 -8.76
N ASP A 79 -47.75 28.88 -9.22
CA ASP A 79 -47.63 27.73 -10.13
C ASP A 79 -47.07 28.13 -11.51
N LYS A 80 -47.45 29.30 -12.04
CA LYS A 80 -46.83 29.87 -13.26
C LYS A 80 -45.35 30.18 -13.05
N GLN A 81 -44.97 30.79 -11.93
CA GLN A 81 -43.56 31.07 -11.63
C GLN A 81 -42.77 29.76 -11.43
N LEU A 82 -43.37 28.77 -10.77
CA LEU A 82 -42.78 27.47 -10.54
C LEU A 82 -42.57 26.70 -11.85
N THR A 83 -43.52 26.76 -12.78
CA THR A 83 -43.40 26.12 -14.10
C THR A 83 -42.33 26.79 -14.96
N LEU A 84 -42.27 28.13 -14.97
CA LEU A 84 -41.19 28.87 -15.64
C LEU A 84 -39.81 28.51 -15.07
N LYS A 85 -39.66 28.49 -13.73
CA LYS A 85 -38.40 28.08 -13.09
C LYS A 85 -38.05 26.64 -13.40
N ARG A 86 -39.03 25.71 -13.38
CA ARG A 86 -38.83 24.32 -13.80
C ARG A 86 -38.32 24.22 -15.25
N GLN A 87 -38.84 25.04 -16.17
CA GLN A 87 -38.38 25.07 -17.56
C GLN A 87 -36.95 25.63 -17.68
N GLU A 88 -36.63 26.72 -16.97
CA GLU A 88 -35.28 27.27 -16.90
C GLU A 88 -34.27 26.25 -16.34
N PHE A 89 -34.64 25.52 -15.28
CA PHE A 89 -33.81 24.46 -14.73
C PHE A 89 -33.62 23.31 -15.70
N LYS A 90 -34.67 22.88 -16.41
CA LYS A 90 -34.57 21.85 -17.45
C LYS A 90 -33.60 22.26 -18.56
N SER A 91 -33.75 23.48 -19.10
CA SER A 91 -32.85 24.01 -20.12
C SER A 91 -31.40 24.08 -19.64
N LYS A 92 -31.15 24.54 -18.41
CA LYS A 92 -29.80 24.56 -17.82
C LYS A 92 -29.21 23.17 -17.63
N ILE A 93 -30.03 22.19 -17.24
CA ILE A 93 -29.60 20.80 -17.08
C ILE A 93 -29.23 20.20 -18.44
N GLU A 94 -30.00 20.48 -19.48
CA GLU A 94 -29.71 20.04 -20.85
C GLU A 94 -28.42 20.66 -21.39
N ASP A 95 -28.20 21.96 -21.20
CA ASP A 95 -26.96 22.66 -21.60
C ASP A 95 -25.74 22.09 -20.86
N LEU A 96 -25.87 21.83 -19.56
CA LEU A 96 -24.82 21.20 -18.77
C LEU A 96 -24.54 19.76 -19.22
N ALA A 97 -25.57 19.00 -19.60
CA ALA A 97 -25.42 17.65 -20.12
C ALA A 97 -24.69 17.65 -21.47
N GLN A 98 -25.04 18.57 -22.39
CA GLN A 98 -24.32 18.76 -23.65
C GLN A 98 -22.87 19.17 -23.41
N ARG A 99 -22.62 20.13 -22.51
CA ARG A 99 -21.26 20.58 -22.21
C ARG A 99 -20.41 19.47 -21.60
N ARG A 100 -21.01 18.61 -20.78
CA ARG A 100 -20.36 17.44 -20.19
C ARG A 100 -19.97 16.42 -21.26
N SER A 101 -20.85 16.11 -22.21
CA SER A 101 -20.53 15.17 -23.29
C SER A 101 -19.46 15.71 -24.24
N GLU A 102 -19.50 17.01 -24.57
CA GLU A 102 -18.43 17.67 -25.34
C GLU A 102 -17.06 17.58 -24.64
N LEU A 103 -17.03 17.82 -23.33
CA LEU A 103 -15.81 17.73 -22.53
C LEU A 103 -15.27 16.31 -22.50
N GLU A 104 -16.15 15.32 -22.34
CA GLU A 104 -15.77 13.90 -22.33
C GLU A 104 -15.16 13.48 -23.68
N ILE A 105 -15.77 13.89 -24.80
CA ILE A 105 -15.22 13.64 -26.15
C ILE A 105 -13.85 14.31 -26.31
N LYS A 106 -13.69 15.58 -25.89
CA LYS A 106 -12.41 16.29 -25.97
C LYS A 106 -11.33 15.64 -25.09
N GLN A 107 -11.71 15.18 -23.91
CA GLN A 107 -10.82 14.46 -23.01
C GLN A 107 -10.36 13.15 -23.66
N GLN A 108 -11.28 12.39 -24.26
CA GLN A 108 -10.96 11.15 -24.95
C GLN A 108 -10.05 11.39 -26.16
N GLN A 109 -10.32 12.40 -26.98
CA GLN A 109 -9.44 12.80 -28.09
C GLN A 109 -8.05 13.19 -27.61
N THR A 110 -7.94 13.89 -26.48
CA THR A 110 -6.65 14.27 -25.90
C THR A 110 -5.88 13.03 -25.43
N ARG A 111 -6.56 12.10 -24.74
CA ARG A 111 -5.97 10.82 -24.32
C ARG A 111 -5.48 10.03 -25.52
N GLU A 112 -6.25 9.95 -26.60
CA GLU A 112 -5.85 9.26 -27.83
C GLU A 112 -4.63 9.90 -28.49
N ARG A 113 -4.54 11.23 -28.52
CA ARG A 113 -3.36 11.93 -29.05
C ARG A 113 -2.13 11.64 -28.19
N VAL A 114 -2.25 11.69 -26.87
CA VAL A 114 -1.17 11.35 -25.93
C VAL A 114 -0.68 9.93 -26.18
N MET A 115 -1.59 8.94 -26.25
CA MET A 115 -1.23 7.55 -26.54
C MET A 115 -0.52 7.40 -27.90
N LYS A 116 -0.94 8.14 -28.94
CA LYS A 116 -0.28 8.12 -30.26
C LYS A 116 1.12 8.73 -30.19
N PHE A 117 1.29 9.84 -29.46
CA PHE A 117 2.60 10.47 -29.27
C PHE A 117 3.55 9.60 -28.46
N GLU A 118 3.08 8.98 -27.37
CA GLU A 118 3.88 8.05 -26.58
C GLU A 118 4.36 6.87 -27.43
N LYS A 119 3.48 6.28 -28.25
CA LYS A 119 3.86 5.23 -29.20
C LYS A 119 4.91 5.71 -30.20
N PHE A 120 4.73 6.90 -30.77
CA PHE A 120 5.70 7.47 -31.71
C PHE A 120 7.07 7.72 -31.06
N VAL A 121 7.10 8.26 -29.83
CA VAL A 121 8.34 8.48 -29.08
C VAL A 121 9.03 7.14 -28.80
N ALA A 122 8.29 6.13 -28.33
CA ALA A 122 8.83 4.80 -28.08
C ALA A 122 9.42 4.16 -29.36
N GLU A 123 8.71 4.24 -30.49
CA GLU A 123 9.22 3.75 -31.78
C GLU A 123 10.46 4.52 -32.26
N ASN A 124 10.49 5.84 -32.06
CA ASN A 124 11.64 6.67 -32.41
C ASN A 124 12.87 6.31 -31.57
N GLU A 125 12.69 6.11 -30.26
CA GLU A 125 13.76 5.66 -29.37
C GLU A 125 14.28 4.27 -29.75
N ILE A 126 13.41 3.36 -30.18
CA ILE A 126 13.82 2.05 -30.70
C ILE A 126 14.68 2.23 -31.96
N LYS A 127 14.23 3.06 -32.92
CA LYS A 127 14.99 3.35 -34.15
C LYS A 127 16.35 3.99 -33.84
N ARG A 128 16.39 4.96 -32.91
CA ARG A 128 17.62 5.60 -32.45
C ARG A 128 18.58 4.58 -31.82
N ARG A 129 18.09 3.73 -30.92
CA ARG A 129 18.89 2.66 -30.29
C ARG A 129 19.41 1.67 -31.32
N GLN A 130 18.59 1.26 -32.30
CA GLN A 130 19.03 0.38 -33.38
C GLN A 130 20.10 1.04 -34.26
N ALA A 131 19.94 2.31 -34.60
CA ALA A 131 20.94 3.05 -35.39
C ALA A 131 22.27 3.19 -34.63
N LEU A 132 22.22 3.51 -33.34
CA LEU A 132 23.41 3.60 -32.48
C LEU A 132 24.14 2.26 -32.39
N LYS A 133 23.41 1.17 -32.11
CA LYS A 133 24.00 -0.18 -32.08
C LYS A 133 24.65 -0.55 -33.41
N LYS A 134 23.99 -0.27 -34.54
CA LYS A 134 24.58 -0.51 -35.88
C LYS A 134 25.85 0.31 -36.09
N TYR A 135 25.85 1.57 -35.70
CA TYR A 135 27.03 2.43 -35.77
C TYR A 135 28.18 1.91 -34.90
N GLU A 136 27.90 1.53 -33.65
CA GLU A 136 28.89 0.96 -32.72
C GLU A 136 29.50 -0.32 -33.28
N THR A 137 28.67 -1.27 -33.73
CA THR A 137 29.17 -2.52 -34.34
C THR A 137 30.01 -2.27 -35.59
N ALA A 138 29.62 -1.33 -36.46
CA ALA A 138 30.40 -0.95 -37.63
C ALA A 138 31.73 -0.28 -37.26
N ARG A 139 31.74 0.57 -36.23
CA ARG A 139 32.94 1.21 -35.70
C ARG A 139 33.91 0.16 -35.14
N ASP A 140 33.43 -0.76 -34.33
CA ASP A 140 34.26 -1.82 -33.73
C ASP A 140 34.83 -2.73 -34.81
N GLN A 141 34.02 -3.15 -35.80
CA GLN A 141 34.49 -3.91 -36.96
C GLN A 141 35.55 -3.15 -37.77
N ASN A 142 35.39 -1.83 -37.93
CA ASN A 142 36.38 -1.01 -38.64
C ASN A 142 37.70 -0.97 -37.87
N ILE A 143 37.66 -0.77 -36.54
CA ILE A 143 38.86 -0.80 -35.70
C ILE A 143 39.57 -2.15 -35.79
N LEU A 144 38.84 -3.27 -35.75
CA LEU A 144 39.42 -4.61 -35.89
C LEU A 144 40.09 -4.81 -37.25
N LYS A 145 39.40 -4.46 -38.34
CA LYS A 145 39.97 -4.54 -39.70
C LYS A 145 41.18 -3.64 -39.86
N GLN A 146 41.18 -2.46 -39.25
CA GLN A 146 42.31 -1.53 -39.31
C GLN A 146 43.55 -2.10 -38.61
N LYS A 147 43.36 -2.79 -37.47
CA LYS A 147 44.45 -3.52 -36.79
C LYS A 147 44.96 -4.67 -37.65
N GLU A 148 44.07 -5.47 -38.22
CA GLU A 148 44.44 -6.57 -39.11
C GLU A 148 45.24 -6.07 -40.33
N ILE A 149 44.81 -4.96 -40.95
CA ILE A 149 45.55 -4.33 -42.04
C ILE A 149 46.95 -3.90 -41.58
N GLN A 150 47.09 -3.32 -40.39
CA GLN A 150 48.39 -2.90 -39.85
C GLN A 150 49.30 -4.11 -39.63
N GLU A 151 48.80 -5.16 -38.99
CA GLU A 151 49.53 -6.41 -38.74
C GLU A 151 49.99 -7.07 -40.05
N LEU A 152 49.07 -7.24 -41.02
CA LEU A 152 49.39 -7.79 -42.33
C LEU A 152 50.39 -6.93 -43.10
N THR A 153 50.28 -5.60 -43.00
CA THR A 153 51.23 -4.68 -43.63
C THR A 153 52.63 -4.83 -43.04
N GLU A 154 52.73 -5.01 -41.72
CA GLU A 154 54.00 -5.26 -41.05
C GLU A 154 54.60 -6.62 -41.44
N GLN A 155 53.79 -7.68 -41.46
CA GLN A 155 54.21 -9.00 -41.93
C GLN A 155 54.71 -8.94 -43.38
N LEU A 156 54.00 -8.24 -44.27
CA LEU A 156 54.42 -8.05 -45.66
C LEU A 156 55.75 -7.29 -45.75
N LYS A 157 55.98 -6.29 -44.92
CA LYS A 157 57.27 -5.58 -44.85
C LYS A 157 58.38 -6.55 -44.42
N GLN A 158 58.17 -7.33 -43.36
CA GLN A 158 59.14 -8.32 -42.88
C GLN A 158 59.44 -9.41 -43.92
N LEU A 159 58.42 -9.89 -44.63
CA LEU A 159 58.60 -10.87 -45.70
C LEU A 159 59.38 -10.29 -46.88
N ARG A 160 59.12 -9.04 -47.26
CA ARG A 160 59.88 -8.36 -48.32
C ARG A 160 61.35 -8.16 -47.94
N THR A 161 61.64 -7.72 -46.72
CA THR A 161 63.02 -7.57 -46.26
C THR A 161 63.73 -8.92 -46.22
N ARG A 162 63.08 -9.97 -45.70
CA ARG A 162 63.60 -11.35 -45.73
C ARG A 162 63.86 -11.82 -47.16
N GLN A 163 62.93 -11.58 -48.08
CA GLN A 163 63.09 -11.94 -49.50
C GLN A 163 64.32 -11.25 -50.11
N GLN A 164 64.53 -9.97 -49.81
CA GLN A 164 65.68 -9.22 -50.31
C GLN A 164 67.01 -9.78 -49.75
N VAL A 165 67.07 -10.03 -48.44
CA VAL A 165 68.23 -10.68 -47.80
C VAL A 165 68.52 -12.05 -48.41
N LEU A 166 67.48 -12.85 -48.66
CA LEU A 166 67.63 -14.16 -49.29
C LEU A 166 68.13 -14.04 -50.74
N LYS A 167 67.61 -13.09 -51.53
CA LYS A 167 68.11 -12.83 -52.89
C LYS A 167 69.58 -12.46 -52.90
N GLU A 168 70.02 -11.58 -51.98
CA GLU A 168 71.42 -11.23 -51.83
C GLU A 168 72.29 -12.42 -51.43
N ARG A 169 71.81 -13.26 -50.50
CA ARG A 169 72.50 -14.51 -50.13
C ARG A 169 72.60 -15.47 -51.31
N ILE A 170 71.52 -15.67 -52.06
CA ILE A 170 71.52 -16.52 -53.25
C ILE A 170 72.54 -16.01 -54.27
N ALA A 171 72.59 -14.70 -54.52
CA ALA A 171 73.58 -14.12 -55.43
C ALA A 171 75.02 -14.37 -54.95
N LYS A 172 75.30 -14.22 -53.65
CA LYS A 172 76.60 -14.56 -53.05
C LYS A 172 76.93 -16.03 -53.23
N TYR A 173 75.98 -16.92 -52.96
CA TYR A 173 76.22 -18.37 -53.02
C TYR A 173 76.21 -18.96 -54.44
N LYS A 174 75.65 -18.25 -55.42
CA LYS A 174 75.63 -18.67 -56.82
C LYS A 174 77.03 -18.91 -57.38
N ILE A 175 78.01 -18.15 -56.89
CA ILE A 175 79.43 -18.31 -57.26
C ILE A 175 79.93 -19.70 -56.87
N TYR A 176 79.61 -20.17 -55.66
CA TYR A 176 80.00 -21.50 -55.21
C TYR A 176 79.22 -22.60 -55.92
N GLU A 177 77.94 -22.38 -56.24
CA GLU A 177 77.17 -23.34 -57.06
C GLU A 177 77.83 -23.53 -58.43
N VAL A 178 78.17 -22.43 -59.12
CA VAL A 178 78.85 -22.50 -60.42
C VAL A 178 80.23 -23.16 -60.30
N TYR A 179 80.97 -22.84 -59.24
CA TYR A 179 82.26 -23.47 -58.96
C TYR A 179 82.10 -24.98 -58.71
N LEU A 180 81.17 -25.39 -57.84
CA LEU A 180 80.92 -26.78 -57.48
C LEU A 180 80.43 -27.59 -58.69
N MET A 181 79.54 -27.03 -59.51
CA MET A 181 79.09 -27.66 -60.76
C MET A 181 80.24 -27.85 -61.74
N LYS A 182 81.14 -26.86 -61.86
CA LYS A 182 82.38 -27.02 -62.65
C LYS A 182 83.26 -28.11 -62.07
N THR A 183 83.51 -28.11 -60.76
CA THR A 183 84.34 -29.15 -60.14
C THR A 183 83.73 -30.53 -60.28
N LEU A 184 82.40 -30.67 -60.21
CA LEU A 184 81.70 -31.94 -60.41
C LEU A 184 81.79 -32.41 -61.86
N TYR A 185 81.77 -31.49 -62.84
CA TYR A 185 82.03 -31.80 -64.24
C TYR A 185 83.45 -32.33 -64.47
N TYR A 186 84.44 -31.81 -63.74
CA TYR A 186 85.83 -32.26 -63.81
C TYR A 186 86.15 -33.45 -62.90
N LEU A 187 85.26 -33.81 -61.97
CA LEU A 187 85.43 -34.97 -61.12
C LEU A 187 84.88 -36.20 -61.87
N PRO A 188 85.72 -37.16 -62.28
CA PRO A 188 85.22 -38.43 -62.81
C PRO A 188 84.30 -39.07 -61.75
N GLY A 189 83.26 -39.79 -62.19
CA GLY A 189 82.16 -40.36 -61.39
C GLY A 189 82.51 -41.35 -60.28
N ILE A 190 83.66 -41.21 -59.64
CA ILE A 190 84.23 -42.02 -58.56
C ILE A 190 83.33 -41.96 -57.30
N ASN A 191 82.51 -40.92 -57.14
CA ASN A 191 81.59 -40.79 -56.01
C ASN A 191 80.15 -41.25 -56.30
N LEU A 192 79.85 -41.68 -57.53
CA LEU A 192 78.52 -42.18 -57.87
C LEU A 192 78.41 -43.71 -57.80
N ASP A 193 79.54 -44.44 -57.88
CA ASP A 193 79.51 -45.86 -58.24
C ASP A 193 80.26 -46.80 -57.29
N SER A 194 80.28 -46.50 -55.98
CA SER A 194 80.68 -47.51 -55.02
C SER A 194 79.84 -47.39 -53.77
N GLY A 195 79.16 -48.49 -53.42
CA GLY A 195 78.27 -48.67 -52.27
C GLY A 195 78.90 -48.51 -50.89
N SER A 196 79.83 -47.57 -50.76
CA SER A 196 80.26 -47.02 -49.47
C SER A 196 79.32 -45.87 -49.17
N GLU A 197 78.50 -45.99 -48.14
CA GLU A 197 77.60 -44.92 -47.69
C GLU A 197 78.34 -43.58 -47.67
N SER A 198 77.85 -42.62 -48.47
CA SER A 198 78.29 -41.22 -48.38
C SER A 198 78.36 -40.82 -46.91
N LEU A 199 79.50 -40.28 -46.44
CA LEU A 199 79.72 -39.85 -45.05
C LEU A 199 78.61 -38.92 -44.52
N VAL A 200 77.86 -38.31 -45.42
CA VAL A 200 76.72 -37.42 -45.14
C VAL A 200 75.46 -38.20 -44.73
N MET A 201 75.24 -39.42 -45.27
CA MET A 201 74.01 -40.19 -45.05
C MET A 201 73.80 -40.60 -43.59
N PRO A 202 74.82 -41.06 -42.83
CA PRO A 202 74.65 -41.33 -41.39
C PRO A 202 74.28 -40.08 -40.57
N ILE A 203 74.80 -38.90 -40.94
CA ILE A 203 74.47 -37.63 -40.28
C ILE A 203 73.01 -37.27 -40.51
N ILE A 204 72.52 -37.43 -41.75
CA ILE A 204 71.11 -37.20 -42.10
C ILE A 204 70.20 -38.15 -41.29
N ARG A 205 70.49 -39.47 -41.29
CA ARG A 205 69.71 -40.45 -40.52
C ARG A 205 69.65 -40.12 -39.03
N ARG A 206 70.76 -39.64 -38.44
CA ARG A 206 70.79 -39.21 -37.04
C ARG A 206 69.93 -37.98 -36.79
N HIS A 207 70.00 -36.98 -37.68
CA HIS A 207 69.14 -35.80 -37.60
C HIS A 207 67.66 -36.18 -37.69
N ASP A 208 67.29 -37.04 -38.63
CA ASP A 208 65.91 -37.47 -38.81
C ASP A 208 65.40 -38.18 -37.55
N THR A 209 66.21 -39.07 -36.98
CA THR A 209 65.88 -39.76 -35.73
C THR A 209 65.66 -38.75 -34.59
N LEU A 210 66.58 -37.79 -34.41
CA LEU A 210 66.45 -36.75 -33.38
C LEU A 210 65.22 -35.85 -33.59
N SER A 211 64.89 -35.55 -34.84
CA SER A 211 63.74 -34.74 -35.20
C SER A 211 62.43 -35.48 -34.87
N THR A 212 62.35 -36.78 -35.19
CA THR A 212 61.21 -37.62 -34.84
C THR A 212 61.05 -37.72 -33.33
N THR A 213 62.14 -38.03 -32.60
CA THR A 213 62.07 -38.11 -31.13
C THR A 213 61.67 -36.78 -30.49
N LYS A 214 62.12 -35.66 -31.06
CA LYS A 214 61.71 -34.33 -30.58
C LYS A 214 60.22 -34.11 -30.79
N GLN A 215 59.68 -34.52 -31.93
CA GLN A 215 58.26 -34.38 -32.22
C GLN A 215 57.40 -35.24 -31.28
N GLU A 216 57.81 -36.48 -31.03
CA GLU A 216 57.17 -37.38 -30.08
C GLU A 216 57.18 -36.80 -28.66
N LEU A 217 58.32 -36.25 -28.21
CA LEU A 217 58.41 -35.59 -26.90
C LEU A 217 57.51 -34.37 -26.78
N LEU A 218 57.37 -33.58 -27.86
CA LEU A 218 56.46 -32.43 -27.87
C LEU A 218 54.99 -32.87 -27.82
N GLN A 219 54.63 -33.96 -28.51
CA GLN A 219 53.29 -34.54 -28.43
C GLN A 219 52.99 -35.03 -27.01
N HIS A 220 53.90 -35.80 -26.42
CA HIS A 220 53.75 -36.27 -25.03
C HIS A 220 53.66 -35.13 -24.02
N LEU A 221 54.40 -34.04 -24.22
CA LEU A 221 54.28 -32.85 -23.37
C LEU A 221 52.90 -32.20 -23.51
N GLY A 222 52.36 -32.12 -24.73
CA GLY A 222 51.00 -31.64 -24.97
C GLY A 222 49.94 -32.51 -24.27
N ASP A 223 50.04 -33.83 -24.38
CA ASP A 223 49.12 -34.76 -23.73
C ASP A 223 49.14 -34.60 -22.20
N LEU A 224 50.34 -34.45 -21.60
CA LEU A 224 50.49 -34.21 -20.16
C LEU A 224 49.92 -32.86 -19.72
N GLU A 225 50.06 -31.81 -20.54
CA GLU A 225 49.45 -30.51 -20.28
C GLU A 225 47.91 -30.59 -20.30
N GLU A 226 47.34 -31.34 -21.24
CA GLU A 226 45.89 -31.58 -21.30
C GLU A 226 45.38 -32.36 -20.08
N GLU A 227 46.08 -33.43 -19.66
CA GLU A 227 45.76 -34.19 -18.45
C GLU A 227 45.83 -33.31 -17.19
N MET A 228 46.85 -32.47 -17.09
CA MET A 228 47.00 -31.51 -15.99
C MET A 228 45.83 -30.51 -15.97
N GLU A 229 45.45 -29.95 -17.12
CA GLU A 229 44.33 -29.01 -17.22
C GLU A 229 43.00 -29.68 -16.84
N GLN A 230 42.77 -30.93 -17.27
CA GLN A 230 41.60 -31.70 -16.89
C GLN A 230 41.55 -31.97 -15.38
N SER A 231 42.67 -32.39 -14.79
CA SER A 231 42.78 -32.61 -13.34
C SER A 231 42.51 -31.31 -12.56
N GLN A 232 43.05 -30.19 -13.03
CA GLN A 232 42.80 -28.88 -12.42
C GLN A 232 41.32 -28.47 -12.49
N LYS A 233 40.66 -28.70 -13.64
CA LYS A 233 39.21 -28.48 -13.80
C LYS A 233 38.40 -29.35 -12.84
N GLN A 234 38.70 -30.63 -12.74
CA GLN A 234 38.02 -31.55 -11.80
C GLN A 234 38.19 -31.09 -10.36
N LEU A 235 39.41 -30.72 -9.95
CA LEU A 235 39.67 -30.19 -8.60
C LEU A 235 38.87 -28.91 -8.32
N GLN A 236 38.76 -28.02 -9.29
CA GLN A 236 37.96 -26.80 -9.16
C GLN A 236 36.47 -27.11 -8.97
N THR A 237 35.92 -28.03 -9.76
CA THR A 237 34.53 -28.50 -9.61
C THR A 237 34.30 -29.11 -8.23
N MET A 238 35.19 -29.99 -7.77
CA MET A 238 35.09 -30.58 -6.43
C MET A 238 35.14 -29.53 -5.32
N ARG A 239 35.98 -28.50 -5.45
CA ARG A 239 36.03 -27.38 -4.49
C ARG A 239 34.72 -26.59 -4.46
N GLN A 240 34.13 -26.33 -5.64
CA GLN A 240 32.84 -25.65 -5.74
C GLN A 240 31.72 -26.47 -5.12
N GLU A 241 31.63 -27.77 -5.44
CA GLU A 241 30.64 -28.67 -4.84
C GLU A 241 30.78 -28.76 -3.32
N HIS A 242 32.00 -28.85 -2.81
CA HIS A 242 32.25 -28.84 -1.36
C HIS A 242 31.82 -27.52 -0.72
N SER A 243 32.11 -26.37 -1.37
CA SER A 243 31.64 -25.07 -0.90
C SER A 243 30.12 -24.99 -0.85
N ILE A 244 29.42 -25.53 -1.86
CA ILE A 244 27.96 -25.61 -1.89
C ILE A 244 27.44 -26.47 -0.76
N LYS A 245 28.01 -27.67 -0.55
CA LYS A 245 27.63 -28.57 0.56
C LYS A 245 27.81 -27.89 1.93
N LYS A 246 28.90 -27.15 2.13
CA LYS A 246 29.12 -26.38 3.36
C LYS A 246 28.06 -25.30 3.58
N LEU A 247 27.67 -24.59 2.52
CA LEU A 247 26.61 -23.59 2.58
C LEU A 247 25.24 -24.22 2.91
N MET A 248 24.93 -25.36 2.30
CA MET A 248 23.69 -26.10 2.59
C MET A 248 23.65 -26.58 4.05
N ALA A 249 24.73 -27.18 4.54
CA ALA A 249 24.82 -27.60 5.94
C ALA A 249 24.70 -26.42 6.93
N ASN A 250 25.32 -25.28 6.61
CA ASN A 250 25.17 -24.07 7.42
C ASN A 250 23.73 -23.52 7.42
N LYS A 251 23.03 -23.64 6.27
CA LYS A 251 21.62 -23.25 6.16
C LYS A 251 20.75 -24.15 7.05
N GLU A 252 20.91 -25.46 6.94
CA GLU A 252 20.19 -26.44 7.77
C GLU A 252 20.46 -26.20 9.27
N LEU A 253 21.71 -25.91 9.65
CA LEU A 253 22.07 -25.57 11.02
C LEU A 253 21.36 -24.30 11.50
N SER A 254 21.26 -23.28 10.64
CA SER A 254 20.57 -22.02 10.98
C SER A 254 19.05 -22.23 11.12
N GLU A 255 18.45 -23.07 10.27
CA GLU A 255 17.04 -23.44 10.34
C GLU A 255 16.73 -24.19 11.65
N LEU A 256 17.53 -25.20 11.98
CA LEU A 256 17.40 -25.96 13.23
C LEU A 256 17.60 -25.07 14.48
N GLN A 257 18.53 -24.12 14.43
CA GLN A 257 18.73 -23.15 15.51
C GLN A 257 17.50 -22.26 15.70
N SER A 258 16.92 -21.75 14.60
CA SER A 258 15.70 -20.97 14.65
C SER A 258 14.53 -21.79 15.22
N GLU A 259 14.37 -23.04 14.80
CA GLU A 259 13.33 -23.92 15.34
C GLU A 259 13.51 -24.13 16.85
N LEU A 260 14.74 -24.41 17.28
CA LEU A 260 15.08 -24.56 18.69
C LEU A 260 14.74 -23.30 19.50
N GLU A 261 15.08 -22.11 19.00
CA GLU A 261 14.74 -20.84 19.65
C GLU A 261 13.22 -20.65 19.76
N THR A 262 12.46 -20.97 18.70
CA THR A 262 11.00 -20.85 18.74
C THR A 262 10.36 -21.82 19.75
N ILE A 263 10.89 -23.04 19.87
CA ILE A 263 10.40 -24.03 20.84
C ILE A 263 10.75 -23.58 22.26
N LYS A 264 11.98 -23.07 22.48
CA LYS A 264 12.38 -22.52 23.78
C LYS A 264 11.48 -21.37 24.21
N GLU A 265 11.20 -20.43 23.30
CA GLU A 265 10.32 -19.31 23.59
C GLU A 265 8.91 -19.76 23.95
N LYS A 266 8.34 -20.72 23.20
CA LYS A 266 7.04 -21.31 23.54
C LYS A 266 7.06 -22.01 24.90
N ASN A 267 8.13 -22.72 25.24
CA ASN A 267 8.25 -23.36 26.55
C ASN A 267 8.32 -22.33 27.67
N ASN A 268 9.12 -21.27 27.51
CA ASN A 268 9.20 -20.18 28.49
C ASN A 268 7.83 -19.51 28.69
N GLN A 269 7.09 -19.26 27.60
CA GLN A 269 5.72 -18.71 27.68
C GLN A 269 4.77 -19.64 28.44
N ALA A 270 4.84 -20.95 28.17
CA ALA A 270 4.04 -21.94 28.90
C ALA A 270 4.41 -22.00 30.39
N GLU A 271 5.69 -21.94 30.74
CA GLU A 271 6.16 -21.88 32.13
C GLU A 271 5.65 -20.62 32.85
N VAL A 272 5.73 -19.45 32.21
CA VAL A 272 5.20 -18.19 32.77
C VAL A 272 3.68 -18.28 32.99
N ASN A 273 2.95 -18.81 32.02
CA ASN A 273 1.49 -18.97 32.14
C ASN A 273 1.13 -19.95 33.27
N LEU A 274 1.85 -21.05 33.40
CA LEU A 274 1.65 -22.02 34.47
C LEU A 274 1.90 -21.39 35.85
N LEU A 275 2.97 -20.59 35.99
CA LEU A 275 3.24 -19.86 37.25
C LEU A 275 2.13 -18.86 37.58
N LEU A 276 1.58 -18.18 36.57
CA LEU A 276 0.46 -17.26 36.77
C LEU A 276 -0.81 -18.00 37.24
N GLU A 277 -1.16 -19.12 36.58
CA GLU A 277 -2.30 -19.95 36.97
C GLU A 277 -2.12 -20.56 38.38
N GLN A 278 -0.90 -20.97 38.73
CA GLN A 278 -0.56 -21.39 40.09
C GLN A 278 -0.74 -20.26 41.10
N GLY A 279 -0.34 -19.03 40.77
CA GLY A 279 -0.57 -17.85 41.60
C GLY A 279 -2.06 -17.61 41.85
N VAL A 280 -2.87 -17.61 40.78
CA VAL A 280 -4.33 -17.40 40.87
C VAL A 280 -5.01 -18.52 41.65
N SER A 281 -4.63 -19.77 41.43
CA SER A 281 -5.20 -20.91 42.16
C SER A 281 -4.83 -20.86 43.64
N ARG A 282 -3.59 -20.48 43.98
CA ARG A 282 -3.16 -20.27 45.37
C ARG A 282 -3.96 -19.16 46.04
N GLU A 283 -4.16 -18.02 45.38
CA GLU A 283 -4.96 -16.91 45.90
C GLU A 283 -6.41 -17.36 46.21
N LYS A 284 -7.05 -18.09 45.29
CA LYS A 284 -8.39 -18.67 45.51
C LYS A 284 -8.43 -19.64 46.70
N VAL A 285 -7.41 -20.49 46.85
CA VAL A 285 -7.33 -21.42 47.99
C VAL A 285 -7.17 -20.65 49.30
N GLU A 286 -6.34 -19.60 49.31
CA GLU A 286 -6.17 -18.72 50.47
C GLU A 286 -7.47 -17.98 50.82
N GLU A 287 -8.19 -17.42 49.84
CA GLU A 287 -9.50 -16.78 50.03
C GLU A 287 -10.54 -17.73 50.61
N VAL A 288 -10.65 -18.95 50.06
CA VAL A 288 -11.58 -19.97 50.58
C VAL A 288 -11.19 -20.37 52.01
N GLY A 289 -9.89 -20.51 52.31
CA GLY A 289 -9.40 -20.77 53.65
C GLY A 289 -9.80 -19.67 54.64
N GLN A 290 -9.62 -18.40 54.26
CA GLN A 290 -10.04 -17.25 55.07
C GLN A 290 -11.55 -17.22 55.31
N LEU A 291 -12.35 -17.50 54.27
CA LEU A 291 -13.80 -17.56 54.38
C LEU A 291 -14.25 -18.67 55.35
N LEU A 292 -13.66 -19.86 55.24
CA LEU A 292 -13.96 -20.97 56.15
C LEU A 292 -13.60 -20.65 57.59
N MET A 293 -12.45 -20.01 57.83
CA MET A 293 -12.07 -19.53 59.17
C MET A 293 -13.07 -18.51 59.70
N ALA A 294 -13.51 -17.56 58.88
CA ALA A 294 -14.51 -16.56 59.28
C ALA A 294 -15.86 -17.20 59.63
N ILE A 295 -16.31 -18.20 58.85
CA ILE A 295 -17.53 -18.96 59.13
C ILE A 295 -17.41 -19.71 60.46
N ASN A 296 -16.30 -20.42 60.70
CA ASN A 296 -16.06 -21.13 61.95
C ASN A 296 -16.07 -20.16 63.15
N ASN A 297 -15.36 -19.04 63.05
CA ASN A 297 -15.33 -18.02 64.10
C ASN A 297 -16.73 -17.45 64.39
N LEU A 298 -17.55 -17.19 63.36
CA LEU A 298 -18.93 -16.72 63.53
C LEU A 298 -19.83 -17.80 64.14
N ALA A 299 -19.66 -19.06 63.73
CA ALA A 299 -20.41 -20.19 64.27
C ALA A 299 -20.13 -20.42 65.76
N GLU A 300 -18.88 -20.25 66.18
CA GLU A 300 -18.50 -20.26 67.60
C GLU A 300 -19.19 -19.13 68.39
N LEU A 301 -19.21 -17.91 67.85
CA LEU A 301 -19.84 -16.74 68.50
C LEU A 301 -21.38 -16.82 68.54
N CYS A 302 -21.99 -17.40 67.51
CA CYS A 302 -23.44 -17.49 67.33
C CYS A 302 -23.97 -18.90 67.64
N TYR A 303 -23.29 -19.63 68.52
CA TYR A 303 -23.60 -21.02 68.81
C TYR A 303 -25.03 -21.19 69.38
N LEU A 304 -25.78 -22.12 68.79
CA LEU A 304 -27.11 -22.52 69.24
C LEU A 304 -27.07 -24.00 69.68
N PRO A 305 -27.40 -24.32 70.94
CA PRO A 305 -27.35 -25.69 71.46
C PRO A 305 -28.23 -26.70 70.70
N ALA A 306 -29.27 -26.22 69.99
CA ALA A 306 -30.19 -27.05 69.22
C ALA A 306 -29.52 -27.76 68.02
N TYR A 307 -28.37 -27.25 67.55
CA TYR A 307 -27.69 -27.77 66.37
C TYR A 307 -26.64 -28.87 66.68
N GLY A 308 -26.30 -29.10 67.96
CA GLY A 308 -25.32 -30.11 68.38
C GLY A 308 -23.88 -29.58 68.53
N PRO A 309 -22.86 -30.44 68.71
CA PRO A 309 -21.46 -30.02 68.85
C PRO A 309 -20.89 -29.44 67.53
N LEU A 310 -20.11 -28.36 67.62
CA LEU A 310 -19.53 -27.66 66.45
C LEU A 310 -18.60 -28.55 65.60
N GLU A 311 -17.84 -29.46 66.23
CA GLU A 311 -16.84 -30.32 65.57
C GLU A 311 -17.44 -31.27 64.51
N ASN A 312 -18.72 -31.57 64.61
CA ASN A 312 -19.42 -32.51 63.70
C ASN A 312 -20.30 -31.80 62.66
N MET A 313 -20.30 -30.46 62.63
CA MET A 313 -21.13 -29.70 61.69
C MET A 313 -20.41 -29.44 60.37
N ASN A 314 -21.18 -29.47 59.27
CA ASN A 314 -20.70 -29.01 57.97
C ASN A 314 -20.76 -27.47 57.88
N VAL A 315 -19.98 -26.86 57.00
CA VAL A 315 -19.88 -25.41 56.80
C VAL A 315 -21.25 -24.80 56.49
N LEU A 316 -22.04 -25.45 55.63
CA LEU A 316 -23.39 -24.98 55.27
C LEU A 316 -24.32 -24.95 56.50
N THR A 317 -24.27 -26.00 57.33
CA THR A 317 -25.07 -26.07 58.56
C THR A 317 -24.63 -25.03 59.59
N MET A 318 -23.33 -24.72 59.67
CA MET A 318 -22.82 -23.63 60.51
C MET A 318 -23.35 -22.26 60.04
N MET A 319 -23.37 -22.01 58.72
CA MET A 319 -23.92 -20.76 58.17
C MET A 319 -25.43 -20.62 58.42
N ASP A 320 -26.20 -21.69 58.26
CA ASP A 320 -27.64 -21.69 58.55
C ASP A 320 -27.92 -21.38 60.02
N MET A 321 -27.12 -21.94 60.94
CA MET A 321 -27.18 -21.64 62.37
C MET A 321 -26.85 -20.17 62.66
N VAL A 322 -25.76 -19.64 62.10
CA VAL A 322 -25.37 -18.21 62.26
C VAL A 322 -26.50 -17.31 61.75
N LYS A 323 -27.10 -17.64 60.61
CA LYS A 323 -28.22 -16.89 60.04
C LYS A 323 -29.44 -16.92 60.97
N GLU A 324 -29.81 -18.07 61.51
CA GLU A 324 -30.94 -18.18 62.45
C GLU A 324 -30.69 -17.36 63.71
N TYR A 325 -29.49 -17.46 64.29
CA TYR A 325 -29.10 -16.66 65.46
C TYR A 325 -29.23 -15.15 65.20
N ILE A 326 -28.71 -14.66 64.07
CA ILE A 326 -28.79 -13.24 63.71
C ILE A 326 -30.24 -12.79 63.53
N LEU A 327 -31.08 -13.60 62.87
CA LEU A 327 -32.49 -13.29 62.66
C LEU A 327 -33.27 -13.22 63.98
N ASP A 328 -33.06 -14.19 64.88
CA ASP A 328 -33.71 -14.16 66.19
C ASP A 328 -33.19 -12.99 67.04
N LYS A 329 -31.89 -12.67 66.98
CA LYS A 329 -31.34 -11.52 67.69
C LYS A 329 -31.89 -10.19 67.16
N ALA A 330 -32.01 -10.04 65.85
CA ALA A 330 -32.62 -8.86 65.24
C ALA A 330 -34.10 -8.73 65.60
N ASP A 331 -34.84 -9.84 65.65
CA ASP A 331 -36.25 -9.84 66.01
C ASP A 331 -36.47 -9.55 67.50
N THR A 332 -35.62 -10.11 68.39
CA THR A 332 -35.63 -9.75 69.81
C THR A 332 -35.30 -8.28 70.03
N GLU A 333 -34.32 -7.73 69.30
CA GLU A 333 -33.99 -6.30 69.34
C GLU A 333 -35.15 -5.43 68.85
N ARG A 334 -35.79 -5.77 67.72
CA ARG A 334 -36.98 -5.05 67.21
C ARG A 334 -38.11 -5.07 68.24
N ARG A 335 -38.37 -6.22 68.87
CA ARG A 335 -39.35 -6.36 69.96
C ARG A 335 -38.98 -5.47 71.15
N ALA A 336 -37.71 -5.47 71.57
CA ALA A 336 -37.21 -4.64 72.66
C ALA A 336 -37.30 -3.14 72.36
N ARG A 337 -36.95 -2.71 71.14
CA ARG A 337 -37.08 -1.30 70.69
C ARG A 337 -38.53 -0.85 70.69
N ARG A 338 -39.46 -1.69 70.20
CA ARG A 338 -40.91 -1.40 70.27
C ARG A 338 -41.38 -1.25 71.71
N LEU A 339 -40.91 -2.10 72.62
CA LEU A 339 -41.23 -2.00 74.04
C LEU A 339 -40.64 -0.73 74.67
N MET A 340 -39.40 -0.35 74.35
CA MET A 340 -38.81 0.91 74.83
C MET A 340 -39.54 2.14 74.29
N GLN A 341 -39.93 2.12 73.01
CA GLN A 341 -40.75 3.19 72.42
C GLN A 341 -42.11 3.29 73.11
N ALA A 342 -42.77 2.15 73.38
CA ALA A 342 -44.03 2.11 74.13
C ALA A 342 -43.86 2.62 75.57
N LYS A 343 -42.76 2.26 76.24
CA LYS A 343 -42.43 2.71 77.60
C LYS A 343 -42.13 4.22 77.63
N SER A 344 -41.42 4.74 76.63
CA SER A 344 -41.15 6.16 76.46
C SER A 344 -42.42 6.99 76.17
N ALA A 345 -43.35 6.44 75.39
CA ALA A 345 -44.67 7.02 75.15
C ALA A 345 -45.54 7.03 76.42
N LEU A 346 -45.43 6.01 77.27
CA LEU A 346 -46.12 5.94 78.56
C LEU A 346 -45.53 6.96 79.56
N THR A 347 -44.20 7.13 79.60
CA THR A 347 -43.56 8.18 80.43
C THR A 347 -43.87 9.60 79.97
N ASN A 348 -44.01 9.81 78.65
CA ASN A 348 -44.47 11.10 78.12
C ASN A 348 -45.93 11.38 78.51
N ARG A 349 -46.80 10.35 78.55
CA ARG A 349 -48.17 10.45 79.09
C ARG A 349 -48.19 10.74 80.59
N THR A 350 -47.34 10.10 81.40
CA THR A 350 -47.30 10.36 82.84
C THR A 350 -46.73 11.74 83.18
N ALA A 351 -45.73 12.23 82.44
CA ALA A 351 -45.22 13.60 82.57
C ALA A 351 -46.28 14.68 82.20
N LEU A 352 -47.13 14.40 81.20
CA LEU A 352 -48.31 15.23 80.87
C LEU A 352 -49.36 15.22 81.99
N THR A 353 -49.59 14.08 82.64
CA THR A 353 -50.52 14.01 83.78
C THR A 353 -49.96 14.66 85.06
N ASP A 354 -48.65 14.65 85.27
CA ASP A 354 -48.02 15.28 86.44
C ASP A 354 -47.95 16.82 86.30
N LYS A 355 -47.81 17.34 85.06
CA LYS A 355 -48.07 18.76 84.74
C LYS A 355 -49.53 19.15 85.04
N ARG A 356 -50.50 18.31 84.69
CA ARG A 356 -51.92 18.53 85.05
C ARG A 356 -52.17 18.51 86.56
N ARG A 357 -51.49 17.63 87.31
CA ARG A 357 -51.59 17.56 88.78
C ARG A 357 -50.98 18.77 89.48
N ARG A 358 -49.87 19.33 88.97
CA ARG A 358 -49.27 20.58 89.48
C ARG A 358 -50.10 21.83 89.13
N GLN A 359 -50.82 21.84 88.00
CA GLN A 359 -51.79 22.92 87.71
C GLN A 359 -53.07 22.82 88.57
N SER A 360 -53.53 21.61 88.89
CA SER A 360 -54.72 21.40 89.74
C SER A 360 -54.49 21.72 91.23
N ARG A 361 -53.26 21.63 91.76
CA ARG A 361 -52.94 22.05 93.14
C ARG A 361 -52.81 23.56 93.35
N LYS A 362 -52.76 24.37 92.29
CA LYS A 362 -52.75 25.84 92.37
C LYS A 362 -54.15 26.48 92.33
N SER A 363 -55.23 25.71 92.17
CA SER A 363 -56.59 26.26 92.07
C SER A 363 -57.48 26.00 93.31
N ILE A 364 -56.93 25.48 94.42
CA ILE A 364 -57.70 25.14 95.62
C ILE A 364 -57.35 26.03 96.83
N ASP A 365 -56.26 26.81 96.77
CA ASP A 365 -55.82 27.76 97.83
C ASP A 365 -56.27 29.22 97.62
N SER A 366 -57.38 29.45 96.92
CA SER A 366 -57.95 30.80 96.81
C SER A 366 -59.48 30.76 96.82
N LYS A 367 -60.06 30.76 98.02
CA LYS A 367 -61.14 31.67 98.46
C LYS A 367 -61.78 31.16 99.74
N SER A 368 -61.33 31.71 100.86
CA SER A 368 -62.17 32.00 102.02
C SER A 368 -62.40 33.52 102.05
N LEU A 369 -63.62 33.93 102.45
CA LEU A 369 -64.06 35.31 102.77
C LEU A 369 -64.11 36.33 101.61
N ILE A 370 -64.97 37.34 101.57
CA ILE A 370 -66.36 37.67 102.00
C ILE A 370 -66.59 39.08 101.38
N GLN A 371 -67.84 39.44 101.08
CA GLN A 371 -68.24 40.76 100.61
C GLN A 371 -67.68 41.93 101.44
N SER A 372 -67.05 42.89 100.77
CA SER A 372 -67.13 44.35 100.95
C SER A 372 -66.47 45.01 99.74
#